data_AF-E8U4V3-F1
#
_entry.id   AF-E8U4V3-F1
#
_cell.length_a   1.000
_cell.length_b   1.000
_cell.length_c   1.000
_cell.angle_alpha   90.00
_cell.angle_beta   90.00
_cell.angle_gamma   90.00
#
_symmetry.space_group_name_H-M   'P 1'
#
loop_
_entity.id
_entity.type
_entity.pdbx_description
1 polymer ?
#
loop_
_entity_poly.entity_id
_entity_poly.type
_entity_poly.pdbx_seq_one_letter_code
_entity_poly.pdbx_strand_id
1 'polypeptide(L)' 'MTKEERLQEVIDAFVKTLNDFVEHRGSLDAHRATLAALLQEIQELKGTPPRSPFAA' A
#
# COMPACT_ATOMS: atom_id res chain seq x y z
N MET A 1 -2.73 16.51 -10.49
CA MET A 1 -3.14 15.16 -10.06
C MET A 1 -4.18 15.30 -8.97
N THR A 2 -5.34 14.68 -9.16
CA THR A 2 -6.48 14.68 -8.25
C THR A 2 -6.32 13.59 -7.19
N LYS A 3 -7.10 13.67 -6.11
CA LYS A 3 -7.14 12.61 -5.08
C LYS A 3 -7.61 11.27 -5.65
N GLU A 4 -8.45 11.32 -6.67
CA GLU A 4 -9.02 10.15 -7.34
C GLU A 4 -7.96 9.42 -8.17
N GLU A 5 -7.18 10.16 -8.97
CA GLU A 5 -6.03 9.62 -9.70
C GLU A 5 -5.00 9.00 -8.75
N ARG A 6 -4.70 9.66 -7.62
CA ARG A 6 -3.75 9.14 -6.63
C ARG A 6 -4.25 7.87 -5.95
N LEU A 7 -5.54 7.81 -5.61
CA LEU A 7 -6.14 6.61 -5.04
C LEU A 7 -6.07 5.44 -6.02
N GLN A 8 -6.30 5.69 -7.31
CA GLN A 8 -6.20 4.67 -8.34
C GLN A 8 -4.78 4.10 -8.44
N GLU A 9 -3.74 4.96 -8.43
CA GLU A 9 -2.34 4.50 -8.39
C GLU A 9 -2.04 3.60 -7.18
N VAL A 10 -2.54 3.97 -6.00
CA VAL A 10 -2.31 3.20 -4.78
C VAL A 10 -3.00 1.83 -4.85
N ILE A 11 -4.20 1.75 -5.44
CA ILE A 11 -4.92 0.49 -5.65
C ILE A 11 -4.14 -0.41 -6.64
N ASP A 12 -3.68 0.14 -7.75
CA ASP A 12 -2.87 -0.60 -8.74
C ASP A 12 -1.58 -1.16 -8.12
N ALA A 13 -0.87 -0.34 -7.33
CA ALA A 13 0.34 -0.78 -6.63
C ALA A 13 0.06 -1.86 -5.58
N PHE A 14 -1.09 -1.78 -4.88
CA PHE A 14 -1.50 -2.77 -3.91
C PHE A 14 -1.78 -4.13 -4.57
N VAL A 15 -2.56 -4.14 -5.66
CA VAL A 15 -2.87 -5.34 -6.44
C VAL A 15 -1.60 -5.96 -7.00
N LYS A 16 -0.70 -5.15 -7.56
CA LYS A 16 0.59 -5.62 -8.06
C LYS A 16 1.42 -6.29 -6.96
N THR A 17 1.52 -5.68 -5.79
CA THR A 17 2.30 -6.23 -4.67
C THR A 17 1.77 -7.57 -4.19
N LEU A 18 0.45 -7.76 -4.18
CA LEU A 18 -0.16 -9.04 -3.85
C LEU A 18 0.09 -10.11 -4.93
N ASN A 19 0.03 -9.74 -6.21
CA ASN A 19 0.36 -10.66 -7.30
C ASN A 19 1.84 -11.08 -7.25
N ASP A 20 2.76 -10.14 -7.05
CA ASP A 20 4.20 -10.45 -6.90
C ASP A 20 4.44 -11.41 -5.71
N PHE A 21 3.71 -11.23 -4.60
CA PHE A 21 3.78 -12.14 -3.46
C PHE A 21 3.31 -13.57 -3.81
N VAL A 22 2.17 -13.71 -4.49
CA VAL A 22 1.64 -15.02 -4.91
C VAL A 22 2.55 -15.70 -5.94
N GLU A 23 3.14 -14.92 -6.85
CA GLU A 23 4.13 -15.39 -7.83
C GLU A 23 5.52 -15.65 -7.22
N HIS A 24 5.70 -15.49 -5.90
CA HIS A 24 6.98 -15.64 -5.19
C HIS A 24 8.08 -14.72 -5.73
N ARG A 25 7.70 -13.56 -6.29
CA ARG A 25 8.61 -12.54 -6.82
C ARG A 25 8.98 -11.54 -5.73
N GLY A 26 10.00 -11.87 -4.96
CA GLY A 26 10.55 -10.97 -3.94
C GLY A 26 10.53 -11.57 -2.54
N SER A 27 10.81 -10.72 -1.56
CA SER A 27 10.80 -11.11 -0.15
C SER A 27 9.49 -10.69 0.50
N LEU A 28 8.96 -11.55 1.38
CA LEU A 28 7.79 -11.25 2.21
C LEU A 28 7.95 -9.92 2.97
N ASP A 29 9.16 -9.60 3.42
CA ASP A 29 9.44 -8.36 4.14
C ASP A 29 9.30 -7.12 3.24
N ALA A 30 9.74 -7.23 1.98
CA ALA A 30 9.60 -6.17 0.99
C ALA A 30 8.12 -5.94 0.59
N HIS A 31 7.35 -7.02 0.44
CA HIS A 31 5.90 -6.92 0.20
C HIS A 31 5.20 -6.27 1.40
N ARG A 32 5.53 -6.67 2.63
CA ARG A 32 4.96 -6.09 3.85
C ARG A 32 5.27 -4.59 3.97
N ALA A 33 6.51 -4.18 3.72
CA ALA A 33 6.92 -2.78 3.74
C ALA A 33 6.17 -1.96 2.68
N THR A 34 6.05 -2.48 1.46
CA THR A 34 5.31 -1.84 0.37
C THR A 34 3.83 -1.66 0.73
N LEU A 35 3.17 -2.71 1.22
CA LEU A 35 1.77 -2.65 1.64
C LEU A 35 1.56 -1.66 2.80
N ALA A 36 2.51 -1.57 3.75
CA ALA A 36 2.46 -0.59 4.83
C ALA A 36 2.51 0.85 4.33
N ALA A 37 3.40 1.14 3.38
CA ALA A 37 3.52 2.46 2.77
C ALA A 37 2.24 2.85 2.01
N LEU A 38 1.68 1.94 1.20
CA LEU A 38 0.43 2.18 0.47
C LEU A 38 -0.75 2.45 1.42
N LEU A 39 -0.84 1.73 2.53
CA LEU A 39 -1.85 1.97 3.56
C LEU A 39 -1.65 3.31 4.28
N GLN A 40 -0.41 3.79 4.42
CA GLN A 40 -0.14 5.13 4.93
C GLN A 40 -0.62 6.20 3.95
N GLU A 41 -0.34 6.03 2.65
CA GLU A 41 -0.80 6.97 1.62
C GLU A 41 -2.34 7.09 1.58
N ILE A 42 -3.07 5.99 1.78
CA ILE A 42 -4.54 6.02 1.90
C ILE A 42 -4.97 6.83 3.12
N GLN A 43 -4.27 6.72 4.25
CA GLN A 43 -4.59 7.49 5.45
C GLN A 43 -4.36 8.99 5.24
N GLU A 44 -3.28 9.35 4.55
CA GLU A 44 -2.97 10.72 4.16
C GLU A 44 -4.04 11.29 3.22
N LEU A 45 -4.48 10.51 2.22
CA LEU A 45 -5.58 10.90 1.32
C LEU A 45 -6.90 11.12 2.07
N LYS A 46 -7.17 10.30 3.09
CA LYS A 46 -8.33 10.43 4.01
C LYS A 46 -8.18 11.57 5.01
N GLY A 47 -7.01 12.20 5.13
CA GLY A 47 -6.73 13.21 6.16
C GLY A 47 -6.76 12.63 7.59
N THR A 48 -6.54 11.33 7.73
CA THR A 48 -6.51 10.63 9.02
C THR A 48 -5.05 10.50 9.47
N PRO A 49 -4.71 10.78 10.74
CA PRO A 49 -3.33 10.61 11.20
C PRO A 49 -2.88 9.14 11.04
N PRO A 50 -1.60 8.90 10.68
CA PRO A 50 -1.11 7.57 10.40
C PRO A 50 -1.20 6.69 11.65
N ARG A 51 -2.12 5.73 11.65
CA ARG A 51 -2.08 4.54 12.50
C ARG A 51 -1.33 3.46 11.72
N SER A 52 -0.27 2.92 12.31
CA SER A 52 0.40 1.76 11.76
C SER A 52 -0.58 0.59 11.71
N PRO A 53 -0.92 0.06 10.50
CA PRO A 53 -1.85 -1.06 10.38
C PRO A 53 -1.26 -2.38 10.88
N PHE A 54 0.04 -2.41 11.21
CA PHE A 54 0.78 -3.58 11.69
C PHE A 54 1.27 -3.44 13.13
N ALA A 55 0.77 -2.46 13.89
CA ALA A 55 1.05 -2.36 15.32
C ALA A 55 0.26 -3.44 16.09
N ALA A 56 0.95 -4.54 16.40
CA ALA A 56 0.65 -5.47 17.47
C ALA A 56 1.97 -5.83 18.16
#